data_AF-A0A7C4X6F0-F1
#
_entry.id   AF-A0A7C4X6F0-F1
#
_cell.length_a   1.000
_cell.length_b   1.000
_cell.length_c   1.000
_cell.angle_alpha   90.00
_cell.angle_beta   90.00
_cell.angle_gamma   90.00
#
_symmetry.space_group_name_H-M   'P 1'
#
loop_
_entity.id
_entity.type
_entity.pdbx_description
1 polymer ?
#
loop_
_entity_poly.entity_id
_entity_poly.type
_entity_poly.pdbx_seq_one_letter_code
_entity_poly.pdbx_strand_id
1 'polypeptide(L)'
;MPKRDLGLSLDINNPAERGKIISYINLKLSSMGLPVYSKEGTSFLNIANDMIANYREKNRLLGNYLPPCDQRIQDFLDAYFHDLPEQERPQIPAKTFTLDRYGMARIMSLPPDAHVYSSPSLTSYRVKNGILHNPKNDRRTTEGVFHIAEGGLPVPLDKKEVPKIAFARMLARAFTPPEELMIIPFTATEREQAKSFVSLYLRPTVVPEVPGYIQEKALETRFFAPGSLVANLDFIESIFGNAGDPYIPANDAALDPITWTGHTSCIILAIHLTSCTKKELGLPDYSKATERQKRDGMCWKNPDELYNDGKPFKICARDDRGVMVTIIADNYFGYSKKEIKTQISYSANLYGLAEEEHAGGALVFPSYNLGNRFVPDTNLKNKGQTLQTVMDLLGSRIEYNPEGYCVDRIYHEIVY
;
A
#
# COMPACT_ATOMS: atom_id res chain seq x y z
N MET A 1 16.42 -10.08 4.03
CA MET A 1 15.28 -9.27 3.53
C MET A 1 14.94 -8.20 4.55
N PRO A 2 14.66 -6.96 4.13
CA PRO A 2 13.97 -5.98 4.98
C PRO A 2 12.70 -6.61 5.56
N LYS A 3 12.36 -6.21 6.78
CA LYS A 3 11.30 -6.83 7.57
C LYS A 3 9.92 -6.49 6.97
N ARG A 4 9.41 -7.33 6.06
CA ARG A 4 8.00 -7.28 5.62
C ARG A 4 7.15 -7.89 6.73
N ASP A 5 6.59 -7.04 7.60
CA ASP A 5 5.73 -7.49 8.69
C ASP A 5 4.30 -7.70 8.16
N LEU A 6 3.79 -8.93 8.30
CA LEU A 6 2.43 -9.31 7.93
C LEU A 6 1.48 -9.32 9.14
N GLY A 7 1.96 -8.95 10.32
CA GLY A 7 1.14 -8.88 11.54
C GLY A 7 0.66 -10.22 12.07
N LEU A 8 1.23 -11.35 11.62
CA LEU A 8 0.81 -12.70 12.02
C LEU A 8 0.99 -12.97 13.52
N SER A 9 1.91 -12.26 14.16
CA SER A 9 2.19 -12.37 15.61
C SER A 9 1.52 -11.29 16.46
N LEU A 10 0.74 -10.38 15.85
CA LEU A 10 0.11 -9.27 16.56
C LEU A 10 -1.31 -9.66 17.00
N ASP A 11 -1.56 -9.66 18.31
CA ASP A 11 -2.91 -9.78 18.87
C ASP A 11 -3.43 -8.40 19.29
N ILE A 12 -4.05 -7.70 18.35
CA ILE A 12 -4.64 -6.37 18.59
C ILE A 12 -5.82 -6.39 19.60
N ASN A 13 -6.37 -7.58 19.89
CA ASN A 13 -7.41 -7.73 20.91
C ASN A 13 -6.82 -7.83 22.32
N ASN A 14 -5.52 -8.14 22.44
CA ASN A 14 -4.81 -8.08 23.71
C ASN A 14 -4.70 -6.61 24.16
N PRO A 15 -5.30 -6.22 25.31
CA PRO A 15 -5.28 -4.84 25.77
C PRO A 15 -3.87 -4.28 25.99
N ALA A 16 -2.92 -5.13 26.39
CA ALA A 16 -1.54 -4.70 26.63
C ALA A 16 -0.82 -4.38 25.31
N GLU A 17 -1.03 -5.16 24.25
CA GLU A 17 -0.46 -4.88 22.93
C GLU A 17 -1.10 -3.64 22.30
N ARG A 18 -2.43 -3.54 22.39
CA ARG A 18 -3.17 -2.36 21.94
C ARG A 18 -2.68 -1.08 22.63
N GLY A 19 -2.51 -1.10 23.95
CA GLY A 19 -2.04 0.04 24.73
C GLY A 19 -0.61 0.48 24.36
N LYS A 20 0.27 -0.47 23.98
CA LYS A 20 1.61 -0.15 23.44
C LYS A 20 1.52 0.58 22.11
N ILE A 21 0.64 0.13 21.20
CA ILE A 21 0.44 0.79 19.90
C ILE A 21 -0.15 2.19 20.08
N ILE A 22 -1.14 2.36 20.97
CA ILE A 22 -1.72 3.67 21.31
C ILE A 22 -0.63 4.63 21.82
N SER A 23 0.19 4.17 22.77
CA SER A 23 1.30 4.96 23.32
C SER A 23 2.30 5.37 22.23
N TYR A 24 2.60 4.46 21.30
CA TYR A 24 3.49 4.73 20.17
C TYR A 24 2.90 5.75 19.19
N ILE A 25 1.62 5.63 18.84
CA ILE A 25 0.92 6.60 17.98
C ILE A 25 0.94 7.98 18.62
N ASN A 26 0.62 8.08 19.91
CA ASN A 26 0.67 9.32 20.69
C ASN A 26 2.07 9.95 20.71
N LEU A 27 3.12 9.14 20.85
CA LEU A 27 4.50 9.60 20.75
C LEU A 27 4.81 10.21 19.38
N LYS A 28 4.39 9.54 18.30
CA LYS A 28 4.61 10.05 16.94
C LYS A 28 3.82 11.34 16.69
N LEU A 29 2.56 11.41 17.07
CA LEU A 29 1.73 12.62 16.96
C LEU A 29 2.39 13.80 17.70
N SER A 30 2.81 13.58 18.95
CA SER A 30 3.52 14.59 19.73
C SER A 30 4.84 14.99 19.07
N SER A 31 5.62 14.04 18.56
CA SER A 31 6.87 14.34 17.85
C SER A 31 6.69 15.22 16.60
N MET A 32 5.50 15.17 15.99
CA MET A 32 5.13 15.97 14.82
C MET A 32 4.51 17.33 15.16
N GLY A 33 4.23 17.62 16.44
CA GLY A 33 3.48 18.84 16.79
C GLY A 33 1.98 18.72 16.69
N LEU A 34 1.45 17.51 16.60
CA LEU A 34 0.02 17.26 16.45
C LEU A 34 -0.63 16.93 17.80
N PRO A 35 -1.92 17.25 17.97
CA PRO A 35 -2.72 16.77 19.10
C PRO A 35 -2.62 15.26 19.28
N VAL A 36 -2.66 14.80 20.54
CA VAL A 36 -2.59 13.38 20.92
C VAL A 36 -3.93 12.93 21.49
N TYR A 37 -4.16 11.62 21.52
CA TYR A 37 -5.27 11.05 22.27
C TYR A 37 -4.97 11.11 23.78
N SER A 38 -5.79 11.81 24.56
CA SER A 38 -5.42 12.23 25.91
C SER A 38 -5.72 11.20 26.99
N LYS A 39 -6.56 10.20 26.70
CA LYS A 39 -7.17 9.31 27.71
C LYS A 39 -6.35 8.04 28.00
N GLU A 40 -5.45 7.64 27.11
CA GLU A 40 -4.62 6.43 27.23
C GLU A 40 -3.23 6.68 26.64
N GLY A 41 -2.19 6.01 27.16
CA GLY A 41 -0.86 6.00 26.57
C GLY A 41 -0.09 7.33 26.63
N THR A 42 -0.43 8.21 27.58
CA THR A 42 0.18 9.55 27.73
C THR A 42 1.27 9.63 28.79
N SER A 43 1.37 8.67 29.73
CA SER A 43 2.34 8.79 30.85
C SER A 43 3.79 8.87 30.38
N PHE A 44 4.14 8.14 29.32
CA PHE A 44 5.46 8.18 28.71
C PHE A 44 5.78 9.53 28.05
N LEU A 45 4.79 10.23 27.50
CA LEU A 45 4.98 11.54 26.87
C LEU A 45 5.46 12.59 27.87
N ASN A 46 4.88 12.57 29.08
CA ASN A 46 5.25 13.51 30.13
C ASN A 46 6.70 13.31 30.58
N ILE A 47 7.17 12.06 30.61
CA ILE A 47 8.56 11.72 30.97
C ILE A 47 9.52 12.13 29.85
N ALA A 48 9.13 11.93 28.59
CA ALA A 48 9.97 12.17 27.41
C ALA A 48 9.82 13.58 26.81
N ASN A 49 9.14 14.52 27.48
CA ASN A 49 8.72 15.79 26.89
C ASN A 49 9.89 16.60 26.29
N ASP A 50 10.99 16.77 27.02
CA ASP A 50 12.16 17.52 26.55
C ASP A 50 12.84 16.84 25.35
N MET A 51 12.87 15.50 25.34
CA MET A 51 13.41 14.72 24.24
C MET A 51 12.55 14.86 22.98
N ILE A 52 11.22 14.81 23.13
CA ILE A 52 10.26 15.00 22.04
C ILE A 52 10.35 16.42 21.49
N ALA A 53 10.44 17.43 22.36
CA ALA A 53 10.61 18.83 21.96
C ALA A 53 11.92 19.05 21.19
N ASN A 54 13.03 18.48 21.66
CA ASN A 54 14.32 18.53 20.95
C ASN A 54 14.24 17.85 19.58
N TYR A 55 13.61 16.68 19.50
CA TYR A 55 13.41 15.96 18.25
C TYR A 55 12.54 16.76 17.27
N ARG A 56 11.48 17.42 17.75
CA ARG A 56 10.63 18.29 16.94
C ARG A 56 11.41 19.46 16.32
N GLU A 57 12.27 20.13 17.09
CA GLU A 57 13.11 21.21 16.55
C GLU A 57 14.12 20.72 15.51
N LYS A 58 14.72 19.54 15.73
CA LYS A 58 15.59 18.91 14.72
C LYS A 58 14.84 18.57 13.44
N ASN A 59 13.65 18.01 13.55
CA ASN A 59 12.79 17.73 12.39
C ASN A 59 12.32 19.00 11.67
N ARG A 60 12.15 20.11 12.39
CA ARG A 60 11.84 21.41 11.78
C ARG A 60 12.98 21.87 10.88
N LEU A 61 14.24 21.65 11.27
CA LEU A 61 15.42 21.95 10.43
C LEU A 61 15.50 21.05 9.19
N LEU A 62 15.05 19.79 9.30
CA LEU A 62 14.96 18.83 8.21
C LEU A 62 13.62 18.91 7.46
N GLY A 63 12.88 20.01 7.56
CA GLY A 63 11.45 20.07 7.21
C GLY A 63 11.08 19.73 5.76
N ASN A 64 12.06 19.73 4.84
CA ASN A 64 11.89 19.40 3.42
C ASN A 64 12.65 18.14 3.00
N TYR A 65 13.27 17.42 3.95
CA TYR A 65 14.00 16.20 3.63
C TYR A 65 13.03 15.07 3.30
N LEU A 66 13.18 14.47 2.13
CA LEU A 66 12.42 13.30 1.70
C LEU A 66 13.22 12.02 2.00
N PRO A 67 12.57 10.91 2.39
CA PRO A 67 13.26 9.62 2.43
C PRO A 67 13.66 9.21 0.99
N PRO A 68 14.68 8.34 0.81
CA PRO A 68 15.21 8.01 -0.51
C PRO A 68 14.17 7.58 -1.54
N CYS A 69 13.17 6.80 -1.13
CA CYS A 69 12.07 6.38 -2.00
C CYS A 69 11.20 7.55 -2.48
N ASP A 70 10.92 8.52 -1.61
CA ASP A 70 10.12 9.70 -1.96
C ASP A 70 10.95 10.66 -2.83
N GLN A 71 12.26 10.75 -2.59
CA GLN A 71 13.18 11.49 -3.45
C GLN A 71 13.21 10.94 -4.87
N ARG A 72 13.28 9.61 -5.06
CA ARG A 72 13.19 8.98 -6.39
C ARG A 72 11.89 9.32 -7.11
N ILE A 73 10.78 9.41 -6.37
CA ILE A 73 9.49 9.84 -6.93
C ILE A 73 9.54 11.34 -7.31
N GLN A 74 10.08 12.20 -6.44
CA GLN A 74 10.20 13.63 -6.73
C GLN A 74 11.10 13.91 -7.93
N ASP A 75 12.25 13.24 -8.03
CA ASP A 75 13.17 13.35 -9.17
C ASP A 75 12.48 12.97 -10.49
N PHE A 76 11.66 11.90 -10.47
CA PHE A 76 10.83 11.53 -11.61
C PHE A 76 9.83 12.64 -11.97
N LEU A 77 9.09 13.18 -10.98
CA LEU A 77 8.09 14.24 -11.20
C LEU A 77 8.74 15.50 -11.77
N ASP A 78 9.86 15.95 -11.20
CA ASP A 78 10.58 17.15 -11.62
C ASP A 78 11.04 17.03 -13.08
N ALA A 79 11.55 15.86 -13.46
CA ALA A 79 11.97 15.60 -14.83
C ALA A 79 10.78 15.35 -15.78
N TYR A 80 9.70 14.72 -15.32
CA TYR A 80 8.48 14.50 -16.12
C TYR A 80 7.77 15.82 -16.47
N PHE A 81 7.80 16.80 -15.55
CA PHE A 81 7.20 18.12 -15.70
C PHE A 81 8.20 19.24 -16.05
N HIS A 82 9.41 18.91 -16.52
CA HIS A 82 10.46 19.91 -16.79
C HIS A 82 10.07 20.95 -17.85
N ASP A 83 9.10 20.62 -18.70
CA ASP A 83 8.54 21.47 -19.76
C ASP A 83 7.41 22.39 -19.27
N LEU A 84 6.90 22.17 -18.05
CA LEU A 84 5.90 23.02 -17.42
C LEU A 84 6.55 24.17 -16.63
N PRO A 85 5.86 25.32 -16.46
CA PRO A 85 6.31 26.37 -15.55
C PRO A 85 6.52 25.83 -14.13
N GLU A 86 7.50 26.38 -13.42
CA GLU A 86 7.87 25.94 -12.06
C GLU A 86 6.68 25.94 -11.08
N GLN A 87 5.75 26.90 -11.24
CA GLN A 87 4.57 27.02 -10.37
C GLN A 87 3.55 25.88 -10.56
N GLU A 88 3.63 25.16 -11.68
CA GLU A 88 2.78 24.02 -12.01
C GLU A 88 3.42 22.68 -11.60
N ARG A 89 4.64 22.69 -11.03
CA ARG A 89 5.38 21.47 -10.65
C ARG A 89 5.07 21.11 -9.18
N PRO A 90 4.25 20.08 -8.93
CA PRO A 90 3.88 19.70 -7.57
C PRO A 90 5.06 19.08 -6.81
N GLN A 91 5.07 19.28 -5.50
CA GLN A 91 6.05 18.70 -4.58
C GLN A 91 5.36 17.72 -3.64
N ILE A 92 5.99 16.57 -3.39
CA ILE A 92 5.49 15.55 -2.47
C ILE A 92 5.49 16.09 -1.03
N PRO A 93 4.45 15.80 -0.23
CA PRO A 93 4.42 16.23 1.16
C PRO A 93 5.52 15.53 1.97
N ALA A 94 6.54 16.29 2.40
CA ALA A 94 7.62 15.76 3.24
C ALA A 94 7.14 15.36 4.65
N LYS A 95 6.13 16.07 5.18
CA LYS A 95 5.61 15.86 6.53
C LYS A 95 4.36 14.99 6.50
N THR A 96 4.56 13.68 6.68
CA THR A 96 3.46 12.71 6.81
C THR A 96 3.61 11.93 8.10
N PHE A 97 2.49 11.43 8.62
CA PHE A 97 2.48 10.46 9.68
C PHE A 97 2.80 9.09 9.07
N THR A 98 4.06 8.68 9.13
CA THR A 98 4.51 7.38 8.63
C THR A 98 3.94 6.25 9.48
N LEU A 99 3.33 5.26 8.84
CA LEU A 99 2.88 4.02 9.44
C LEU A 99 4.01 2.98 9.33
N ASP A 100 4.92 3.01 10.29
CA ASP A 100 6.17 2.23 10.28
C ASP A 100 6.09 0.90 11.04
N ARG A 101 4.92 0.58 11.62
CA ARG A 101 4.66 -0.69 12.28
C ARG A 101 3.28 -1.22 11.92
N TYR A 102 3.22 -2.53 11.70
CA TYR A 102 1.97 -3.22 11.41
C TYR A 102 0.93 -2.96 12.51
N GLY A 103 -0.30 -2.67 12.10
CA GLY A 103 -1.44 -2.50 13.01
C GLY A 103 -1.64 -1.08 13.54
N MET A 104 -0.69 -0.17 13.32
CA MET A 104 -0.89 1.26 13.60
C MET A 104 -2.06 1.80 12.79
N ALA A 105 -2.11 1.49 11.49
CA ALA A 105 -3.17 1.94 10.60
C ALA A 105 -4.54 1.54 11.13
N ARG A 106 -4.69 0.28 11.57
CA ARG A 106 -5.92 -0.26 12.16
C ARG A 106 -6.36 0.47 13.43
N ILE A 107 -5.43 0.72 14.35
CA ILE A 107 -5.73 1.50 15.57
C ILE A 107 -6.12 2.93 15.21
N MET A 108 -5.47 3.53 14.21
CA MET A 108 -5.73 4.91 13.80
C MET A 108 -7.05 5.12 13.06
N SER A 109 -7.66 4.06 12.52
CA SER A 109 -8.93 4.10 11.78
C SER A 109 -10.16 4.41 12.64
N LEU A 110 -10.04 4.41 13.98
CA LEU A 110 -11.12 4.70 14.93
C LEU A 110 -10.57 5.42 16.18
N PRO A 111 -11.36 6.28 16.84
CA PRO A 111 -11.03 6.75 18.18
C PRO A 111 -10.86 5.57 19.16
N PRO A 112 -9.83 5.56 20.03
CA PRO A 112 -9.63 4.45 20.96
C PRO A 112 -10.76 4.24 21.98
N ASP A 113 -11.53 5.28 22.29
CA ASP A 113 -12.69 5.27 23.20
C ASP A 113 -14.03 5.06 22.49
N ALA A 114 -14.04 4.82 21.18
CA ALA A 114 -15.27 4.66 20.41
C ALA A 114 -15.32 3.33 19.65
N HIS A 115 -16.54 2.82 19.49
CA HIS A 115 -16.82 1.66 18.63
C HIS A 115 -17.26 2.06 17.23
N VAL A 116 -17.57 3.34 16.99
CA VAL A 116 -18.07 3.86 15.71
C VAL A 116 -17.41 5.19 15.42
N TYR A 117 -17.03 5.41 14.17
CA TYR A 117 -16.58 6.69 13.66
C TYR A 117 -17.25 6.93 12.31
N SER A 118 -17.71 8.16 12.07
CA SER A 118 -18.36 8.54 10.82
C SER A 118 -17.71 9.81 10.28
N SER A 119 -17.43 9.81 8.98
CA SER A 119 -16.94 10.94 8.19
C SER A 119 -17.75 11.03 6.89
N PRO A 120 -17.71 12.14 6.14
CA PRO A 120 -18.39 12.24 4.84
C PRO A 120 -17.98 11.18 3.82
N SER A 121 -16.80 10.57 3.99
CA SER A 121 -16.21 9.59 3.06
C SER A 121 -16.32 8.13 3.49
N LEU A 122 -16.46 7.87 4.79
CA LEU A 122 -16.35 6.52 5.36
C LEU A 122 -17.00 6.45 6.75
N THR A 123 -17.70 5.35 7.01
CA THR A 123 -18.13 4.96 8.36
C THR A 123 -17.40 3.69 8.80
N SER A 124 -16.82 3.70 9.99
CA SER A 124 -16.01 2.61 10.54
C SER A 124 -16.60 2.10 11.85
N TYR A 125 -16.49 0.80 12.08
CA TYR A 125 -17.03 0.11 13.26
C TYR A 125 -16.00 -0.87 13.84
N ARG A 126 -15.84 -0.87 15.15
CA ARG A 126 -15.20 -1.96 15.88
C ARG A 126 -16.23 -3.06 16.10
N VAL A 127 -15.97 -4.24 15.56
CA VAL A 127 -16.85 -5.42 15.66
C VAL A 127 -16.15 -6.55 16.39
N LYS A 128 -16.89 -7.57 16.86
CA LYS A 128 -16.33 -8.67 17.67
C LYS A 128 -15.16 -9.40 17.00
N ASN A 129 -15.20 -9.49 15.68
CA ASN A 129 -14.29 -10.22 14.82
C ASN A 129 -13.28 -9.32 14.09
N GLY A 130 -13.18 -8.03 14.45
CA GLY A 130 -12.19 -7.12 13.89
C GLY A 130 -12.74 -5.71 13.66
N ILE A 131 -12.54 -5.19 12.45
CA ILE A 131 -12.96 -3.85 12.06
C ILE A 131 -13.78 -3.92 10.76
N LEU A 132 -14.82 -3.11 10.68
CA LEU A 132 -15.69 -2.97 9.51
C LEU A 132 -15.59 -1.53 9.00
N HIS A 133 -15.45 -1.38 7.68
CA HIS A 133 -15.35 -0.10 7.00
C HIS A 133 -16.36 -0.04 5.86
N ASN A 134 -17.28 0.94 5.90
CA ASN A 134 -18.29 1.19 4.88
C ASN A 134 -17.99 2.52 4.18
N PRO A 135 -17.22 2.51 3.06
CA PRO A 135 -16.91 3.72 2.30
C PRO A 135 -18.17 4.28 1.62
N LYS A 136 -18.14 5.55 1.23
CA LYS A 136 -19.27 6.23 0.57
C LYS A 136 -19.75 5.49 -0.69
N ASN A 137 -18.81 5.00 -1.50
CA ASN A 137 -19.09 4.16 -2.66
C ASN A 137 -18.85 2.69 -2.30
N ASP A 138 -19.85 1.83 -2.50
CA ASP A 138 -19.86 0.43 -2.07
C ASP A 138 -19.24 -0.54 -3.09
N ARG A 139 -18.96 -0.06 -4.32
CA ARG A 139 -18.43 -0.86 -5.41
C ARG A 139 -17.51 -0.08 -6.34
N ARG A 140 -16.71 -0.84 -7.07
CA ARG A 140 -15.80 -0.32 -8.10
C ARG A 140 -16.52 -0.13 -9.43
N THR A 141 -16.20 0.96 -10.12
CA THR A 141 -16.59 1.19 -11.53
C THR A 141 -15.39 0.88 -12.43
N THR A 142 -15.63 0.34 -13.63
CA THR A 142 -14.58 0.05 -14.61
C THR A 142 -14.65 0.92 -15.85
N GLU A 143 -15.85 1.33 -16.24
CA GLU A 143 -16.07 2.10 -17.45
C GLU A 143 -15.57 3.55 -17.29
N GLY A 144 -14.62 3.96 -18.13
CA GLY A 144 -14.13 5.34 -18.18
C GLY A 144 -13.37 5.81 -16.95
N VAL A 145 -12.83 4.89 -16.14
CA VAL A 145 -12.20 5.17 -14.83
C VAL A 145 -10.67 5.23 -14.91
N PHE A 146 -10.04 4.58 -15.91
CA PHE A 146 -8.59 4.50 -16.00
C PHE A 146 -8.05 5.53 -17.01
N HIS A 147 -7.43 6.57 -16.48
CA HIS A 147 -6.81 7.65 -17.22
C HIS A 147 -5.29 7.56 -17.14
N ILE A 148 -4.63 8.12 -18.14
CA ILE A 148 -3.18 8.10 -18.27
C ILE A 148 -2.71 9.47 -18.72
N ALA A 149 -1.73 10.05 -18.04
CA ALA A 149 -1.06 11.27 -18.47
C ALA A 149 -0.18 11.02 -19.71
N GLU A 150 -0.21 11.96 -20.66
CA GLU A 150 0.69 12.00 -21.81
C GLU A 150 2.14 12.37 -21.41
N GLY A 151 3.10 12.16 -22.31
CA GLY A 151 4.50 12.57 -22.09
C GLY A 151 5.37 11.50 -21.43
N GLY A 152 4.86 10.28 -21.27
CA GLY A 152 5.63 9.09 -20.90
C GLY A 152 5.48 7.96 -21.91
N LEU A 153 5.37 6.73 -21.44
CA LEU A 153 5.10 5.58 -22.32
C LEU A 153 3.76 5.71 -23.06
N PRO A 154 3.62 5.12 -24.27
CA PRO A 154 2.42 5.22 -25.10
C PRO A 154 1.13 4.89 -24.33
N VAL A 155 0.09 5.69 -24.58
CA VAL A 155 -1.22 5.51 -23.94
C VAL A 155 -2.07 4.54 -24.75
N PRO A 156 -2.48 3.39 -24.18
CA PRO A 156 -3.34 2.43 -24.88
C PRO A 156 -4.66 3.07 -25.34
N LEU A 157 -5.16 2.65 -26.51
CA LEU A 157 -6.33 3.26 -27.14
C LEU A 157 -7.61 3.16 -26.31
N ASP A 158 -7.72 2.14 -25.47
CA ASP A 158 -8.86 1.88 -24.60
C ASP A 158 -8.82 2.70 -23.29
N LYS A 159 -7.78 3.53 -23.11
CA LYS A 159 -7.61 4.44 -21.96
C LYS A 159 -7.81 5.88 -22.40
N LYS A 160 -8.25 6.72 -21.46
CA LYS A 160 -8.36 8.17 -21.66
C LYS A 160 -6.96 8.80 -21.50
N GLU A 161 -6.49 9.49 -22.53
CA GLU A 161 -5.23 10.24 -22.49
C GLU A 161 -5.47 11.65 -21.95
N VAL A 162 -4.69 12.03 -20.94
CA VAL A 162 -4.87 13.28 -20.20
C VAL A 162 -3.66 14.19 -20.45
N PRO A 163 -3.90 15.48 -20.79
CA PRO A 163 -2.82 16.44 -20.95
C PRO A 163 -1.91 16.54 -19.73
N LYS A 164 -0.60 16.70 -19.95
CA LYS A 164 0.39 16.69 -18.87
C LYS A 164 0.10 17.77 -17.81
N ILE A 165 -0.31 18.96 -18.25
CA ILE A 165 -0.70 20.07 -17.36
C ILE A 165 -1.88 19.72 -16.45
N ALA A 166 -2.85 18.95 -16.94
CA ALA A 166 -4.00 18.56 -16.15
C ALA A 166 -3.62 17.54 -15.06
N PHE A 167 -2.73 16.60 -15.38
CA PHE A 167 -2.18 15.70 -14.37
C PHE A 167 -1.35 16.45 -13.31
N ALA A 168 -0.51 17.40 -13.72
CA ALA A 168 0.28 18.23 -12.80
C ALA A 168 -0.60 18.99 -11.81
N ARG A 169 -1.66 19.64 -12.31
CA ARG A 169 -2.65 20.36 -11.47
C ARG A 169 -3.45 19.44 -10.57
N MET A 170 -3.86 18.26 -11.06
CA MET A 170 -4.52 17.26 -10.21
C MET A 170 -3.60 16.79 -9.09
N LEU A 171 -2.32 16.58 -9.38
CA LEU A 171 -1.34 16.14 -8.38
C LEU A 171 -1.07 17.24 -7.34
N ALA A 172 -0.94 18.50 -7.76
CA ALA A 172 -0.87 19.64 -6.86
C ALA A 172 -2.09 19.69 -5.92
N ARG A 173 -3.30 19.54 -6.47
CA ARG A 173 -4.54 19.49 -5.69
C ARG A 173 -4.63 18.26 -4.80
N ALA A 174 -4.09 17.12 -5.22
CA ALA A 174 -4.06 15.89 -4.43
C ALA A 174 -3.24 16.07 -3.14
N PHE A 175 -2.17 16.88 -3.19
CA PHE A 175 -1.34 17.21 -2.04
C PHE A 175 -1.88 18.36 -1.18
N THR A 176 -2.98 19.01 -1.58
CA THR A 176 -3.68 20.04 -0.79
C THR A 176 -5.15 19.67 -0.54
N PRO A 177 -5.43 18.56 0.16
CA PRO A 177 -6.80 18.16 0.49
C PRO A 177 -7.45 19.16 1.47
N PRO A 178 -8.79 19.26 1.47
CA PRO A 178 -9.53 20.00 2.49
C PRO A 178 -9.18 19.52 3.91
N GLU A 179 -9.22 20.44 4.89
CA GLU A 179 -8.85 20.12 6.28
C GLU A 179 -9.67 18.97 6.89
N GLU A 180 -10.94 18.84 6.50
CA GLU A 180 -11.82 17.76 6.97
C GLU A 180 -11.32 16.37 6.57
N LEU A 181 -10.68 16.24 5.41
CA LEU A 181 -10.10 14.96 4.97
C LEU A 181 -8.78 14.66 5.69
N MET A 182 -8.14 15.67 6.26
CA MET A 182 -6.87 15.50 6.95
C MET A 182 -7.04 14.99 8.39
N ILE A 183 -8.24 15.05 8.95
CA ILE A 183 -8.54 14.62 10.32
C ILE A 183 -8.23 13.13 10.49
N ILE A 184 -7.36 12.80 11.44
CA ILE A 184 -7.04 11.42 11.81
C ILE A 184 -8.15 10.89 12.75
N PRO A 185 -8.84 9.78 12.41
CA PRO A 185 -9.94 9.25 13.22
C PRO A 185 -9.55 8.97 14.67
N PHE A 186 -8.30 8.54 14.91
CA PHE A 186 -7.72 8.30 16.23
C PHE A 186 -7.96 9.43 17.25
N THR A 187 -7.88 10.68 16.82
CA THR A 187 -8.07 11.87 17.69
C THR A 187 -9.44 12.52 17.51
N ALA A 188 -10.38 11.89 16.81
CA ALA A 188 -11.63 12.57 16.43
C ALA A 188 -12.54 12.90 17.62
N THR A 189 -12.39 12.23 18.77
CA THR A 189 -13.12 12.49 20.01
C THR A 189 -12.44 13.53 20.91
N GLU A 190 -11.26 14.03 20.52
CA GLU A 190 -10.53 15.07 21.26
C GLU A 190 -11.04 16.47 20.93
N ARG A 191 -10.80 17.43 21.84
CA ARG A 191 -11.14 18.85 21.62
C ARG A 191 -10.36 19.43 20.44
N GLU A 192 -9.09 19.06 20.32
CA GLU A 192 -8.24 19.41 19.18
C GLU A 192 -7.90 18.13 18.42
N GLN A 193 -8.23 18.10 17.14
CA GLN A 193 -8.07 16.92 16.29
C GLN A 193 -6.78 17.01 15.50
N ALA A 194 -6.00 15.92 15.46
CA ALA A 194 -4.82 15.83 14.64
C ALA A 194 -5.20 15.79 13.15
N LYS A 195 -4.51 16.62 12.35
CA LYS A 195 -4.67 16.72 10.90
C LYS A 195 -3.33 16.46 10.21
N SER A 196 -3.26 15.41 9.40
CA SER A 196 -2.03 15.07 8.67
C SER A 196 -2.33 14.14 7.50
N PHE A 197 -1.43 14.13 6.51
CA PHE A 197 -1.28 12.97 5.63
C PHE A 197 -0.78 11.79 6.47
N VAL A 198 -1.23 10.60 6.13
CA VAL A 198 -0.63 9.33 6.54
C VAL A 198 0.11 8.73 5.35
N SER A 199 1.22 8.05 5.61
CA SER A 199 1.95 7.34 4.55
C SER A 199 2.36 5.94 4.98
N LEU A 200 2.41 5.02 4.02
CA LEU A 200 2.84 3.64 4.21
C LEU A 200 3.88 3.26 3.16
N TYR A 201 4.89 2.50 3.58
CA TYR A 201 5.91 1.96 2.71
C TYR A 201 5.69 0.46 2.55
N LEU A 202 5.63 0.00 1.30
CA LEU A 202 5.34 -1.38 0.93
C LEU A 202 6.46 -1.93 0.03
N ARG A 203 6.63 -3.26 0.08
CA ARG A 203 7.55 -4.01 -0.78
C ARG A 203 6.83 -5.18 -1.47
N PRO A 204 5.86 -4.92 -2.36
CA PRO A 204 5.15 -6.00 -3.05
C PRO A 204 6.10 -6.81 -3.95
N THR A 205 6.05 -8.13 -3.81
CA THR A 205 6.80 -9.08 -4.63
C THR A 205 6.41 -8.96 -6.11
N VAL A 206 7.41 -8.99 -6.99
CA VAL A 206 7.25 -8.94 -8.47
C VAL A 206 7.85 -10.18 -9.11
N VAL A 207 9.05 -10.56 -8.68
CA VAL A 207 9.75 -11.76 -9.17
C VAL A 207 9.77 -12.77 -8.03
N PRO A 208 9.11 -13.93 -8.16
CA PRO A 208 9.16 -14.98 -7.15
C PRO A 208 10.55 -15.63 -7.11
N GLU A 209 10.91 -16.20 -5.96
CA GLU A 209 12.13 -17.01 -5.84
C GLU A 209 12.01 -18.32 -6.63
N VAL A 210 13.07 -18.67 -7.34
CA VAL A 210 13.29 -20.01 -7.92
C VAL A 210 14.66 -20.50 -7.45
N PRO A 211 14.73 -21.51 -6.56
CA PRO A 211 15.98 -22.01 -6.00
C PRO A 211 17.01 -22.37 -7.08
N GLY A 212 18.23 -21.86 -6.95
CA GLY A 212 19.32 -22.07 -7.90
C GLY A 212 19.28 -21.20 -9.17
N TYR A 213 18.27 -20.35 -9.34
CA TYR A 213 18.13 -19.47 -10.50
C TYR A 213 18.02 -17.98 -10.13
N ILE A 214 16.97 -17.59 -9.41
CA ILE A 214 16.71 -16.18 -9.08
C ILE A 214 16.12 -16.04 -7.67
N GLN A 215 16.59 -15.04 -6.93
CA GLN A 215 16.03 -14.66 -5.64
C GLN A 215 14.75 -13.83 -5.82
N GLU A 216 13.89 -13.84 -4.81
CA GLU A 216 12.71 -12.97 -4.81
C GLU A 216 13.11 -11.49 -4.97
N LYS A 217 12.41 -10.77 -5.85
CA LYS A 217 12.53 -9.32 -6.00
C LYS A 217 11.20 -8.64 -5.82
N ALA A 218 11.24 -7.49 -5.16
CA ALA A 218 10.08 -6.66 -4.88
C ALA A 218 10.20 -5.28 -5.52
N LEU A 219 9.06 -4.72 -5.89
CA LEU A 219 8.86 -3.29 -6.15
C LEU A 219 8.87 -2.56 -4.80
N GLU A 220 9.31 -1.30 -4.78
CA GLU A 220 9.07 -0.42 -3.63
C GLU A 220 7.89 0.52 -3.92
N THR A 221 6.97 0.66 -2.97
CA THR A 221 5.74 1.45 -3.18
C THR A 221 5.48 2.37 -2.00
N ARG A 222 5.21 3.64 -2.30
CA ARG A 222 4.83 4.67 -1.34
C ARG A 222 3.36 5.02 -1.50
N PHE A 223 2.61 4.88 -0.42
CA PHE A 223 1.17 5.07 -0.41
C PHE A 223 0.82 6.23 0.50
N PHE A 224 0.22 7.28 -0.06
CA PHE A 224 -0.18 8.50 0.64
C PHE A 224 -1.69 8.62 0.68
N ALA A 225 -2.22 9.01 1.84
CA ALA A 225 -3.62 9.37 1.96
C ALA A 225 -3.83 10.46 3.02
N PRO A 226 -4.87 11.30 2.88
CA PRO A 226 -5.36 12.12 3.97
C PRO A 226 -5.70 11.26 5.20
N GLY A 227 -5.52 11.80 6.39
CA GLY A 227 -5.70 11.08 7.66
C GLY A 227 -7.06 10.37 7.80
N SER A 228 -8.14 10.94 7.25
CA SER A 228 -9.48 10.36 7.32
C SER A 228 -9.60 9.04 6.54
N LEU A 229 -8.66 8.77 5.64
CA LEU A 229 -8.61 7.59 4.77
C LEU A 229 -7.58 6.56 5.23
N VAL A 230 -7.08 6.65 6.46
CA VAL A 230 -6.09 5.70 7.03
C VAL A 230 -6.55 4.23 6.99
N ALA A 231 -7.87 3.98 6.97
CA ALA A 231 -8.43 2.65 6.79
C ALA A 231 -7.97 1.98 5.48
N ASN A 232 -7.78 2.76 4.40
CA ASN A 232 -7.26 2.23 3.13
C ASN A 232 -5.81 1.74 3.28
N LEU A 233 -5.04 2.35 4.17
CA LEU A 233 -3.66 1.94 4.46
C LEU A 233 -3.64 0.67 5.32
N ASP A 234 -4.55 0.51 6.29
CA ASP A 234 -4.75 -0.78 7.02
C ASP A 234 -5.08 -1.92 6.04
N PHE A 235 -5.97 -1.65 5.09
CA PHE A 235 -6.38 -2.65 4.10
C PHE A 235 -5.21 -3.14 3.22
N ILE A 236 -4.40 -2.24 2.66
CA ILE A 236 -3.26 -2.64 1.83
C ILE A 236 -2.08 -3.17 2.67
N GLU A 237 -1.87 -2.66 3.89
CA GLU A 237 -0.90 -3.20 4.85
C GLU A 237 -1.19 -4.67 5.14
N SER A 238 -2.47 -5.00 5.36
CA SER A 238 -2.88 -6.39 5.62
C SER A 238 -2.67 -7.34 4.44
N ILE A 239 -2.65 -6.83 3.20
CA ILE A 239 -2.47 -7.65 1.99
C ILE A 239 -0.98 -7.73 1.62
N PHE A 240 -0.27 -6.61 1.69
CA PHE A 240 1.08 -6.45 1.13
C PHE A 240 2.18 -6.29 2.19
N GLY A 241 1.82 -6.28 3.48
CA GLY A 241 2.76 -6.13 4.61
C GLY A 241 3.27 -4.71 4.79
N ASN A 242 3.90 -4.45 5.94
CA ASN A 242 4.53 -3.19 6.26
C ASN A 242 6.05 -3.28 6.05
N ALA A 243 6.65 -2.36 5.28
CA ALA A 243 8.10 -2.34 5.01
C ALA A 243 8.90 -1.42 5.96
N GLY A 244 8.28 -0.94 7.04
CA GLY A 244 8.87 -0.12 8.08
C GLY A 244 8.94 1.36 7.74
N ASP A 245 9.81 2.07 8.46
CA ASP A 245 10.06 3.49 8.26
C ASP A 245 10.98 3.73 7.04
N PRO A 246 10.53 4.45 5.99
CA PRO A 246 11.34 4.71 4.80
C PRO A 246 12.54 5.64 5.06
N TYR A 247 12.60 6.33 6.20
CA TYR A 247 13.76 7.16 6.57
C TYR A 247 14.93 6.32 7.11
N ILE A 248 14.70 5.06 7.49
CA ILE A 248 15.75 4.17 7.98
C ILE A 248 16.50 3.59 6.77
N PRO A 249 17.83 3.77 6.66
CA PRO A 249 18.61 3.26 5.52
C PRO A 249 18.47 1.74 5.30
N ALA A 250 18.29 0.96 6.37
CA ALA A 250 18.07 -0.49 6.27
C ALA A 250 16.78 -0.87 5.49
N ASN A 251 15.86 0.08 5.30
CA ASN A 251 14.63 -0.10 4.54
C ASN A 251 14.73 0.52 3.12
N ASP A 252 15.82 1.22 2.78
CA ASP A 252 16.01 1.79 1.44
C ASP A 252 16.26 0.67 0.41
N ALA A 253 15.37 0.59 -0.57
CA ALA A 253 15.43 -0.41 -1.63
C ALA A 253 16.74 -0.36 -2.42
N ALA A 254 17.29 0.83 -2.62
CA ALA A 254 18.50 1.03 -3.41
C ALA A 254 19.76 0.45 -2.74
N LEU A 255 19.73 0.26 -1.41
CA LEU A 255 20.84 -0.34 -0.66
C LEU A 255 20.77 -1.88 -0.63
N ASP A 256 19.68 -2.48 -1.12
CA ASP A 256 19.54 -3.92 -1.34
C ASP A 256 19.08 -4.21 -2.78
N PRO A 257 19.95 -4.01 -3.79
CA PRO A 257 19.61 -4.22 -5.20
C PRO A 257 19.34 -5.68 -5.55
N ILE A 258 19.78 -6.63 -4.70
CA ILE A 258 19.57 -8.06 -4.91
C ILE A 258 18.09 -8.39 -4.78
N THR A 259 17.37 -7.76 -3.85
CA THR A 259 15.94 -8.02 -3.61
C THR A 259 15.00 -6.95 -4.20
N TRP A 260 15.53 -5.94 -4.89
CA TRP A 260 14.76 -4.88 -5.54
C TRP A 260 14.69 -5.09 -7.06
N THR A 261 13.58 -4.67 -7.67
CA THR A 261 13.41 -4.65 -9.14
C THR A 261 14.05 -3.45 -9.82
N GLY A 262 14.49 -2.44 -9.05
CA GLY A 262 14.97 -1.15 -9.59
C GLY A 262 13.83 -0.16 -9.88
N HIS A 263 12.59 -0.50 -9.54
CA HIS A 263 11.41 0.32 -9.81
C HIS A 263 10.82 0.90 -8.53
N THR A 264 10.21 2.07 -8.64
CA THR A 264 9.58 2.79 -7.52
C THR A 264 8.16 3.17 -7.92
N SER A 265 7.21 3.10 -6.99
CA SER A 265 5.85 3.53 -7.29
C SER A 265 5.21 4.35 -6.18
N CYS A 266 4.27 5.20 -6.58
CA CYS A 266 3.55 6.12 -5.70
C CYS A 266 2.04 6.01 -5.94
N ILE A 267 1.26 5.95 -4.86
CA ILE A 267 -0.20 5.99 -4.91
C ILE A 267 -0.69 7.06 -3.96
N ILE A 268 -1.56 7.95 -4.45
CA ILE A 268 -2.19 9.02 -3.65
C ILE A 268 -3.71 8.85 -3.67
N LEU A 269 -4.35 8.77 -2.50
CA LEU A 269 -5.81 8.90 -2.40
C LEU A 269 -6.22 10.37 -2.31
N ALA A 270 -7.07 10.81 -3.23
CA ALA A 270 -7.50 12.21 -3.35
C ALA A 270 -8.97 12.28 -3.80
N ILE A 271 -9.89 11.85 -2.92
CA ILE A 271 -11.33 11.75 -3.23
C ILE A 271 -11.98 13.09 -3.59
N HIS A 272 -11.39 14.21 -3.14
CA HIS A 272 -11.85 15.57 -3.43
C HIS A 272 -11.63 15.98 -4.88
N LEU A 273 -10.83 15.26 -5.67
CA LEU A 273 -10.62 15.63 -7.08
C LEU A 273 -11.86 15.45 -7.97
N THR A 274 -12.88 14.74 -7.49
CA THR A 274 -14.15 14.61 -8.22
C THR A 274 -14.94 15.92 -8.29
N SER A 275 -14.64 16.91 -7.43
CA SER A 275 -15.24 18.25 -7.51
C SER A 275 -14.48 19.22 -8.40
N CYS A 276 -13.33 18.81 -8.97
CA CYS A 276 -12.54 19.69 -9.82
C CYS A 276 -13.20 19.91 -11.18
N THR A 277 -13.16 21.14 -11.69
CA THR A 277 -13.64 21.43 -13.05
C THR A 277 -12.61 21.05 -14.11
N LYS A 278 -13.06 20.72 -15.32
CA LYS A 278 -12.15 20.50 -16.46
C LYS A 278 -11.33 21.75 -16.76
N LYS A 279 -11.95 22.92 -16.63
CA LYS A 279 -11.33 24.22 -16.92
C LYS A 279 -10.22 24.57 -15.93
N GLU A 280 -10.43 24.41 -14.63
CA GLU A 280 -9.38 24.71 -13.64
C GLU A 280 -8.16 23.80 -13.80
N LEU A 281 -8.38 22.56 -14.23
CA LEU A 281 -7.32 21.60 -14.54
C LEU A 281 -6.61 21.91 -15.87
N GLY A 282 -7.01 22.96 -16.60
CA GLY A 282 -6.34 23.39 -17.82
C GLY A 282 -6.70 22.57 -19.06
N LEU A 283 -7.82 21.83 -19.03
CA LEU A 283 -8.32 21.19 -20.24
C LEU A 283 -8.82 22.25 -21.25
N PRO A 284 -8.72 21.98 -22.56
CA PRO A 284 -9.13 22.92 -23.58
C PRO A 284 -10.65 23.05 -23.68
N ASP A 285 -11.08 24.21 -24.18
CA ASP A 285 -12.43 24.40 -24.72
C ASP A 285 -12.67 23.41 -25.87
N TYR A 286 -13.90 22.89 -25.99
CA TYR A 286 -14.28 21.89 -26.98
C TYR A 286 -13.93 22.29 -28.43
N SER A 287 -14.01 23.58 -28.76
CA SER A 287 -13.66 24.10 -30.10
C SER A 287 -12.16 23.99 -30.43
N LYS A 288 -11.31 23.93 -29.39
CA LYS A 288 -9.84 23.82 -29.51
C LYS A 288 -9.33 22.41 -29.23
N ALA A 289 -10.21 21.48 -28.89
CA ALA A 289 -9.87 20.12 -28.56
C ALA A 289 -9.61 19.27 -29.81
N THR A 290 -8.63 18.37 -29.73
CA THR A 290 -8.40 17.33 -30.74
C THR A 290 -9.54 16.31 -30.74
N GLU A 291 -9.67 15.52 -31.81
CA GLU A 291 -10.67 14.45 -31.86
C GLU A 291 -10.49 13.40 -30.74
N ARG A 292 -9.24 13.11 -30.36
CA ARG A 292 -8.96 12.23 -29.22
C ARG A 292 -9.42 12.84 -27.91
N GLN A 293 -9.12 14.12 -27.66
CA GLN A 293 -9.58 14.81 -26.46
C GLN A 293 -11.11 14.85 -26.36
N LYS A 294 -11.81 15.10 -27.48
CA LYS A 294 -13.28 15.06 -27.54
C LYS A 294 -13.83 13.66 -27.21
N ARG A 295 -13.24 12.61 -27.80
CA ARG A 295 -13.61 11.21 -27.53
C ARG A 295 -13.39 10.83 -26.07
N ASP A 296 -12.26 11.22 -25.49
CA ASP A 296 -11.87 10.86 -24.13
C ASP A 296 -12.55 11.73 -23.06
N GLY A 297 -13.27 12.78 -23.47
CA GLY A 297 -13.89 13.75 -22.58
C GLY A 297 -12.91 14.73 -21.93
N MET A 298 -11.72 14.89 -22.51
CA MET A 298 -10.62 15.74 -22.05
C MET A 298 -10.70 17.15 -22.62
N CYS A 299 -11.91 17.70 -22.60
CA CYS A 299 -12.26 19.07 -23.01
C CYS A 299 -13.62 19.44 -22.38
N TRP A 300 -13.94 20.73 -22.34
CA TRP A 300 -15.21 21.24 -21.80
C TRP A 300 -15.96 22.10 -22.81
N LYS A 301 -17.30 22.05 -22.77
CA LYS A 301 -18.19 22.98 -23.48
C LYS A 301 -18.67 24.08 -22.54
N ASN A 302 -18.97 23.72 -21.30
CA ASN A 302 -19.30 24.65 -20.22
C ASN A 302 -18.14 24.73 -19.21
N PRO A 303 -17.74 25.94 -18.76
CA PRO A 303 -16.67 26.13 -17.78
C PRO A 303 -16.82 25.35 -16.47
N ASP A 304 -18.06 25.08 -16.05
CA ASP A 304 -18.39 24.42 -14.79
C ASP A 304 -18.47 22.88 -14.90
N GLU A 305 -18.14 22.31 -16.06
CA GLU A 305 -18.08 20.86 -16.22
C GLU A 305 -17.04 20.25 -15.29
N LEU A 306 -17.49 19.32 -14.44
CA LEU A 306 -16.61 18.54 -13.57
C LEU A 306 -15.74 17.58 -14.39
N TYR A 307 -14.52 17.37 -13.92
CA TYR A 307 -13.64 16.36 -14.47
C TYR A 307 -14.26 14.98 -14.31
N ASN A 308 -14.21 14.18 -15.38
CA ASN A 308 -14.85 12.87 -15.44
C ASN A 308 -16.34 12.88 -15.02
N ASP A 309 -17.04 13.99 -15.27
CA ASP A 309 -18.45 14.18 -14.90
C ASP A 309 -18.71 14.03 -13.38
N GLY A 310 -17.70 14.32 -12.56
CA GLY A 310 -17.73 14.15 -11.10
C GLY A 310 -17.68 12.69 -10.64
N LYS A 311 -17.38 11.74 -11.55
CA LYS A 311 -17.30 10.31 -11.23
C LYS A 311 -15.89 9.91 -10.77
N PRO A 312 -15.78 8.87 -9.93
CA PRO A 312 -14.50 8.24 -9.58
C PRO A 312 -13.60 7.96 -10.78
N PHE A 313 -12.31 8.21 -10.62
CA PHE A 313 -11.29 7.87 -11.60
C PHE A 313 -9.96 7.53 -10.91
N LYS A 314 -9.07 6.91 -11.67
CA LYS A 314 -7.64 6.88 -11.37
C LYS A 314 -6.87 7.44 -12.55
N ILE A 315 -5.78 8.15 -12.28
CA ILE A 315 -4.90 8.71 -13.29
C ILE A 315 -3.45 8.43 -12.94
N CYS A 316 -2.65 7.97 -13.90
CA CYS A 316 -1.24 7.73 -13.66
C CYS A 316 -0.30 8.40 -14.68
N ALA A 317 0.90 8.72 -14.21
CA ALA A 317 2.06 9.05 -15.02
C ALA A 317 3.13 7.96 -14.82
N ARG A 318 3.77 7.55 -15.91
CA ARG A 318 4.84 6.55 -15.92
C ARG A 318 5.62 6.63 -17.22
N ASP A 319 6.89 6.25 -17.19
CA ASP A 319 7.70 6.02 -18.39
C ASP A 319 8.73 4.90 -18.20
N ASP A 320 9.78 4.87 -19.01
CA ASP A 320 10.84 3.87 -19.02
C ASP A 320 11.88 4.05 -17.89
N ARG A 321 11.80 5.13 -17.10
CA ARG A 321 12.70 5.36 -15.95
C ARG A 321 12.35 4.51 -14.72
N GLY A 322 11.30 3.69 -14.80
CA GLY A 322 10.94 2.76 -13.73
C GLY A 322 10.14 3.35 -12.58
N VAL A 323 9.56 4.55 -12.76
CA VAL A 323 8.70 5.20 -11.75
C VAL A 323 7.27 5.37 -12.25
N MET A 324 6.30 4.96 -11.42
CA MET A 324 4.87 5.14 -11.70
C MET A 324 4.16 5.84 -10.55
N VAL A 325 3.49 6.95 -10.86
CA VAL A 325 2.72 7.75 -9.89
C VAL A 325 1.24 7.71 -10.26
N THR A 326 0.39 7.28 -9.33
CA THR A 326 -1.05 7.18 -9.54
C THR A 326 -1.83 7.97 -8.50
N ILE A 327 -2.83 8.72 -8.94
CA ILE A 327 -3.85 9.34 -8.08
C ILE A 327 -5.14 8.53 -8.21
N ILE A 328 -5.81 8.27 -7.08
CA ILE A 328 -7.12 7.61 -7.02
C ILE A 328 -8.12 8.60 -6.41
N ALA A 329 -9.14 8.97 -7.19
CA ALA A 329 -10.20 9.89 -6.77
C ALA A 329 -11.42 9.15 -6.20
N ASP A 330 -11.17 8.14 -5.35
CA ASP A 330 -12.16 7.34 -4.64
C ASP A 330 -11.50 6.59 -3.48
N ASN A 331 -12.26 6.23 -2.44
CA ASN A 331 -11.74 5.50 -1.28
C ASN A 331 -12.27 4.07 -1.16
N TYR A 332 -13.00 3.54 -2.15
CA TYR A 332 -13.34 2.14 -2.17
C TYR A 332 -12.08 1.28 -2.25
N PHE A 333 -11.89 0.40 -1.26
CA PHE A 333 -10.70 -0.41 -1.03
C PHE A 333 -10.22 -1.20 -2.27
N GLY A 334 -11.15 -1.62 -3.12
CA GLY A 334 -10.83 -2.35 -4.34
C GLY A 334 -9.93 -1.58 -5.33
N TYR A 335 -10.00 -0.24 -5.35
CA TYR A 335 -9.10 0.57 -6.16
C TYR A 335 -7.65 0.47 -5.66
N SER A 336 -7.43 0.61 -4.34
CA SER A 336 -6.10 0.50 -3.73
C SER A 336 -5.44 -0.85 -4.02
N LYS A 337 -6.19 -1.97 -3.85
CA LYS A 337 -5.68 -3.31 -4.18
C LYS A 337 -5.33 -3.46 -5.66
N LYS A 338 -6.21 -3.02 -6.55
CA LYS A 338 -6.00 -3.15 -8.01
C LYS A 338 -4.94 -2.19 -8.54
N GLU A 339 -4.65 -1.10 -7.84
CA GLU A 339 -3.57 -0.21 -8.21
C GLU A 339 -2.20 -0.79 -7.88
N ILE A 340 -2.03 -1.40 -6.71
CA ILE A 340 -0.79 -2.15 -6.41
C ILE A 340 -0.57 -3.25 -7.44
N LYS A 341 -1.63 -3.98 -7.85
CA LYS A 341 -1.57 -4.92 -8.98
C LYS A 341 -1.07 -4.27 -10.27
N THR A 342 -1.59 -3.09 -10.62
CA THR A 342 -1.18 -2.35 -11.82
C THR A 342 0.30 -1.98 -11.77
N GLN A 343 0.80 -1.56 -10.60
CA GLN A 343 2.20 -1.18 -10.42
C GLN A 343 3.16 -2.37 -10.38
N ILE A 344 2.73 -3.52 -9.84
CA ILE A 344 3.46 -4.80 -9.98
C ILE A 344 3.56 -5.18 -11.46
N SER A 345 2.46 -5.08 -12.22
CA SER A 345 2.44 -5.36 -13.66
C SER A 345 3.39 -4.45 -14.43
N TYR A 346 3.38 -3.14 -14.17
CA TYR A 346 4.34 -2.19 -14.72
C TYR A 346 5.79 -2.58 -14.41
N SER A 347 6.09 -2.92 -13.15
CA SER A 347 7.43 -3.36 -12.74
C SER A 347 7.84 -4.66 -13.42
N ALA A 348 6.92 -5.63 -13.57
CA ALA A 348 7.19 -6.89 -14.26
C ALA A 348 7.52 -6.66 -15.74
N ASN A 349 6.75 -5.80 -16.41
CA ASN A 349 6.96 -5.45 -17.82
C ASN A 349 8.33 -4.80 -18.07
N LEU A 350 8.78 -3.90 -17.21
CA LEU A 350 10.09 -3.27 -17.36
C LEU A 350 11.24 -4.19 -16.91
N TYR A 351 11.01 -5.09 -15.95
CA TYR A 351 12.04 -6.00 -15.46
C TYR A 351 12.34 -7.15 -16.45
N GLY A 352 11.33 -7.66 -17.16
CA GLY A 352 11.48 -8.57 -18.30
C GLY A 352 11.62 -10.06 -17.99
N LEU A 353 11.69 -10.47 -16.71
CA LEU A 353 11.83 -11.89 -16.30
C LEU A 353 10.64 -12.41 -15.48
N ALA A 354 9.57 -11.63 -15.38
CA ALA A 354 8.37 -11.98 -14.62
C ALA A 354 7.12 -11.49 -15.35
N GLU A 355 6.00 -12.12 -15.04
CA GLU A 355 4.67 -11.75 -15.51
C GLU A 355 3.77 -11.51 -14.30
N GLU A 356 2.91 -10.51 -14.39
CA GLU A 356 1.87 -10.26 -13.40
C GLU A 356 0.54 -10.80 -13.94
N GLU A 357 -0.04 -11.77 -13.27
CA GLU A 357 -1.21 -12.49 -13.77
C GLU A 357 -2.46 -12.23 -12.93
N HIS A 358 -3.62 -12.22 -13.59
CA HIS A 358 -4.92 -12.30 -12.89
C HIS A 358 -5.42 -13.75 -12.91
N ALA A 359 -4.71 -14.62 -12.19
CA ALA A 359 -4.96 -16.05 -12.19
C ALA A 359 -5.21 -16.59 -10.77
N GLY A 360 -5.90 -17.73 -10.69
CA GLY A 360 -5.93 -18.60 -9.51
C GLY A 360 -5.09 -19.86 -9.76
N GLY A 361 -4.83 -20.64 -8.73
CA GLY A 361 -4.08 -21.89 -8.86
C GLY A 361 -4.18 -22.77 -7.60
N ALA A 362 -3.87 -24.05 -7.75
CA ALA A 362 -3.82 -25.01 -6.65
C ALA A 362 -2.81 -26.12 -6.95
N LEU A 363 -2.09 -26.58 -5.91
CA LEU A 363 -1.34 -27.84 -5.94
C LEU A 363 -2.26 -28.94 -5.39
N VAL A 364 -2.66 -29.88 -6.25
CA VAL A 364 -3.67 -30.89 -5.91
C VAL A 364 -3.03 -32.27 -5.84
N PHE A 365 -3.20 -32.94 -4.70
CA PHE A 365 -2.80 -34.32 -4.48
C PHE A 365 -4.04 -35.23 -4.56
N PRO A 366 -4.01 -36.31 -5.38
CA PRO A 366 -5.09 -37.29 -5.39
C PRO A 366 -5.27 -37.94 -4.01
N SER A 367 -6.52 -37.97 -3.54
CA SER A 367 -6.91 -38.63 -2.30
C SER A 367 -7.84 -39.80 -2.60
N TYR A 368 -7.72 -40.86 -1.80
CA TYR A 368 -8.46 -42.10 -1.99
C TYR A 368 -9.16 -42.52 -0.69
N ASN A 369 -10.38 -43.03 -0.79
CA ASN A 369 -10.99 -43.76 0.32
C ASN A 369 -10.44 -45.19 0.31
N LEU A 370 -9.64 -45.52 1.32
CA LEU A 370 -8.95 -46.81 1.40
C LEU A 370 -9.77 -47.89 2.12
N GLY A 371 -11.01 -47.59 2.53
CA GLY A 371 -11.89 -48.50 3.28
C GLY A 371 -11.33 -48.85 4.67
N ASN A 372 -11.82 -49.94 5.24
CA ASN A 372 -11.42 -50.39 6.59
C ASN A 372 -10.08 -51.16 6.60
N ARG A 373 -9.61 -51.61 5.43
CA ARG A 373 -8.35 -52.36 5.29
C ARG A 373 -7.65 -51.93 4.02
N PHE A 374 -6.46 -51.38 4.19
CA PHE A 374 -5.56 -51.04 3.11
C PHE A 374 -4.31 -51.91 3.18
N VAL A 375 -3.90 -52.45 2.04
CA VAL A 375 -2.59 -53.10 1.89
C VAL A 375 -1.86 -52.35 0.77
N PRO A 376 -0.68 -51.75 1.04
CA PRO A 376 0.04 -50.91 0.08
C PRO A 376 0.34 -51.58 -1.27
N ASP A 377 0.47 -52.89 -1.28
CA ASP A 377 1.14 -53.67 -2.34
C ASP A 377 0.31 -53.84 -3.63
N THR A 378 -1.02 -53.75 -3.58
CA THR A 378 -1.87 -54.02 -4.77
C THR A 378 -2.05 -52.82 -5.70
N ASN A 379 -1.81 -51.59 -5.24
CA ASN A 379 -2.05 -50.36 -6.03
C ASN A 379 -0.84 -49.41 -6.09
N LEU A 380 0.18 -49.57 -5.25
CA LEU A 380 1.37 -48.72 -5.26
C LEU A 380 2.50 -49.38 -6.03
N LYS A 381 2.82 -48.85 -7.22
CA LYS A 381 4.04 -49.21 -7.95
C LYS A 381 5.25 -48.62 -7.22
N ASN A 382 5.80 -49.32 -6.23
CA ASN A 382 7.05 -48.94 -5.60
C ASN A 382 8.16 -48.91 -6.67
N LYS A 383 8.93 -47.81 -6.76
CA LYS A 383 10.06 -47.66 -7.70
C LYS A 383 11.42 -47.97 -7.02
N GLY A 384 11.41 -48.77 -5.97
CA GLY A 384 12.60 -49.13 -5.19
C GLY A 384 12.90 -48.18 -4.02
N GLN A 385 11.95 -47.31 -3.65
CA GLN A 385 12.08 -46.52 -2.42
C GLN A 385 11.96 -47.43 -1.20
N THR A 386 12.87 -47.22 -0.24
CA THR A 386 12.93 -47.97 1.02
C THR A 386 12.94 -47.02 2.21
N LEU A 387 12.73 -47.55 3.41
CA LEU A 387 12.94 -46.78 4.65
C LEU A 387 14.38 -46.25 4.74
N GLN A 388 15.38 -46.97 4.23
CA GLN A 388 16.76 -46.49 4.15
C GLN A 388 16.86 -45.21 3.30
N THR A 389 16.16 -45.16 2.17
CA THR A 389 16.11 -43.95 1.34
C THR A 389 15.55 -42.75 2.12
N VAL A 390 14.53 -42.97 2.95
CA VAL A 390 13.95 -41.91 3.80
C VAL A 390 14.95 -41.48 4.89
N MET A 391 15.62 -42.43 5.52
CA MET A 391 16.68 -42.15 6.51
C MET A 391 17.84 -41.35 5.92
N ASP A 392 18.27 -41.68 4.69
CA ASP A 392 19.35 -40.98 4.01
C ASP A 392 18.94 -39.54 3.62
N LEU A 393 17.68 -39.35 3.20
CA LEU A 393 17.16 -38.04 2.79
C LEU A 393 16.87 -37.10 3.97
N LEU A 394 16.29 -37.63 5.05
CA LEU A 394 15.85 -36.82 6.19
C LEU A 394 16.88 -36.75 7.33
N GLY A 395 17.82 -37.69 7.36
CA GLY A 395 18.95 -37.70 8.30
C GLY A 395 18.53 -37.49 9.75
N SER A 396 19.11 -36.48 10.40
CA SER A 396 18.85 -36.18 11.81
C SER A 396 17.43 -35.69 12.11
N ARG A 397 16.59 -35.41 11.10
CA ARG A 397 15.21 -34.96 11.29
C ARG A 397 14.30 -36.07 11.79
N ILE A 398 14.68 -37.33 11.60
CA ILE A 398 13.88 -38.46 12.01
C ILE A 398 14.56 -39.26 13.11
N GLU A 399 13.75 -39.98 13.88
CA GLU A 399 14.17 -40.94 14.88
C GLU A 399 13.76 -42.34 14.43
N TYR A 400 14.76 -43.21 14.24
CA TYR A 400 14.52 -44.59 13.86
C TYR A 400 14.13 -45.42 15.08
N ASN A 401 13.05 -46.19 14.94
CA ASN A 401 12.60 -47.12 15.95
C ASN A 401 12.93 -48.57 15.53
N PRO A 402 13.41 -49.43 16.45
CA PRO A 402 13.80 -50.81 16.15
C PRO A 402 12.69 -51.67 15.51
N GLU A 403 11.42 -51.30 15.71
CA GLU A 403 10.26 -51.98 15.12
C GLU A 403 10.07 -51.69 13.62
N GLY A 404 10.93 -50.85 13.00
CA GLY A 404 11.01 -50.68 11.56
C GLY A 404 10.22 -49.49 11.00
N TYR A 405 10.10 -48.41 11.78
CA TYR A 405 9.48 -47.15 11.36
C TYR A 405 10.31 -45.96 11.84
N CYS A 406 10.07 -44.79 11.27
CA CYS A 406 10.69 -43.54 11.74
C CYS A 406 9.64 -42.51 12.17
N VAL A 407 9.99 -41.64 13.11
CA VAL A 407 9.14 -40.51 13.55
C VAL A 407 9.87 -39.19 13.28
N ASP A 408 9.16 -38.18 12.75
CA ASP A 408 9.71 -36.83 12.59
C ASP A 408 9.92 -36.16 13.96
N ARG A 409 11.11 -35.61 14.22
CA ARG A 409 11.48 -34.97 15.49
C ARG A 409 10.84 -33.59 15.70
N ILE A 410 10.38 -32.96 14.62
CA ILE A 410 9.69 -31.66 14.65
C ILE A 410 8.19 -31.91 14.77
N TYR A 411 7.67 -32.86 13.99
CA TYR A 411 6.26 -33.20 13.91
C TYR A 411 6.03 -34.65 14.33
N HIS A 412 5.95 -34.88 15.63
CA HIS A 412 5.90 -36.22 16.24
C HIS A 412 4.69 -37.07 15.79
N GLU A 413 3.69 -36.46 15.16
CA GLU A 413 2.54 -37.13 14.53
C GLU A 413 2.83 -37.75 13.16
N ILE A 414 3.96 -37.39 12.52
CA ILE A 414 4.36 -37.93 11.22
C ILE A 414 5.19 -39.20 11.42
N VAL A 415 4.67 -40.32 10.91
CA VAL A 415 5.30 -41.64 10.94
C VAL A 415 5.61 -42.09 9.52
N TYR A 416 6.87 -42.48 9.28
CA TYR A 416 7.38 -42.95 7.99
C TYR A 416 7.53 -44.47 7.95
#